data_AF-A0A653H9I9-F1
#
_entry.id   AF-A0A653H9I9-F1
#
_cell.length_a   1.000
_cell.length_b   1.000
_cell.length_c   1.000
_cell.angle_alpha   90.00
_cell.angle_beta   90.00
_cell.angle_gamma   90.00
#
_symmetry.space_group_name_H-M   'P 1'
#
loop_
_entity.id
_entity.type
_entity.pdbx_description
1 polymer ?
#
loop_
_entity_poly.entity_id
_entity_poly.type
_entity_poly.pdbx_seq_one_letter_code
_entity_poly.pdbx_strand_id
1 'polypeptide(L)'
;SFLNNTIVNQYKIIFLQPNLGIFWYINSLIFKEYYYAFLFFFHFHVFFYPIPLLFRLMKTPLIYLQIMVAITLIFEPNITINDVVYCLLLMSIDYEKTLCNVPFAKLFMIMLTGLGLFCVTTNLWLHKNTANANYVYAYQLLTFNIITNTLNFYIKVQTPIMQLEEGKSFVVSKNRKKLNFLEALKETLS
;
A
#
# COMPACT_ATOMS: atom_id res chain seq x y z
N SER A 1 13.62 -21.76 23.87
CA SER A 1 12.49 -20.93 24.36
C SER A 1 11.51 -20.70 23.21
N PHE A 2 10.26 -21.16 23.34
CA PHE A 2 9.23 -21.12 22.30
C PHE A 2 8.96 -19.71 21.75
N LEU A 3 8.92 -18.70 22.63
CA LEU A 3 8.71 -17.29 22.26
C LEU A 3 9.82 -16.73 21.37
N ASN A 4 11.07 -17.13 21.64
CA ASN A 4 12.21 -16.66 20.85
C ASN A 4 12.17 -17.20 19.42
N ASN A 5 11.67 -18.42 19.24
CA ASN A 5 11.62 -19.08 17.93
C ASN A 5 10.37 -18.72 17.12
N THR A 6 9.33 -18.16 17.76
CA THR A 6 8.06 -17.79 17.12
C THR A 6 7.95 -16.27 16.99
N ILE A 7 7.47 -15.59 18.03
CA ILE A 7 7.12 -14.16 18.02
C ILE A 7 8.36 -13.29 17.81
N VAL A 8 9.44 -13.55 18.55
CA VAL A 8 10.65 -12.72 18.48
C VAL A 8 11.34 -12.86 17.12
N ASN A 9 11.31 -14.06 16.54
CA ASN A 9 11.91 -14.31 15.22
C ASN A 9 11.12 -13.63 14.10
N GLN A 10 9.78 -13.67 14.18
CA GLN A 10 8.89 -12.93 13.26
C GLN A 10 9.14 -11.42 13.34
N TYR A 11 9.24 -10.86 14.55
CA TYR A 11 9.48 -9.42 14.74
C TYR A 11 10.87 -8.97 14.31
N LYS A 12 11.88 -9.83 14.53
CA LYS A 12 13.24 -9.50 14.15
C LYS A 12 13.46 -9.61 12.65
N ILE A 13 12.71 -10.41 11.89
CA ILE A 13 12.88 -10.55 10.42
C ILE A 13 14.30 -11.07 10.09
N ILE A 14 14.80 -12.02 10.90
CA ILE A 14 16.22 -12.43 10.89
C ILE A 14 16.59 -13.15 9.59
N PHE A 15 15.66 -13.94 9.04
CA PHE A 15 15.83 -14.64 7.78
C PHE A 15 14.50 -14.69 7.03
N LEU A 16 14.25 -13.68 6.21
CA LEU A 16 13.17 -13.76 5.22
C LEU A 16 13.64 -14.61 4.05
N GLN A 17 13.14 -15.84 3.99
CA GLN A 17 13.19 -16.65 2.79
C GLN A 17 12.42 -15.94 1.66
N PRO A 18 12.71 -16.25 0.39
CA PRO A 18 11.94 -15.70 -0.72
C PRO A 18 10.46 -16.02 -0.51
N ASN A 19 9.67 -14.97 -0.31
CA ASN A 19 8.27 -15.05 0.06
C ASN A 19 7.43 -14.15 -0.86
N LEU A 20 6.12 -14.13 -0.65
CA LEU A 20 5.19 -13.30 -1.42
C LEU A 20 5.29 -11.80 -1.07
N GLY A 21 6.08 -11.42 -0.06
CA GLY A 21 6.25 -10.03 0.38
C GLY A 21 7.30 -9.28 -0.45
N ILE A 22 7.34 -7.94 -0.33
CA ILE A 22 8.35 -7.13 -1.05
C ILE A 22 9.69 -7.07 -0.31
N PHE A 23 9.70 -7.35 0.99
CA PHE A 23 10.81 -7.00 1.87
C PHE A 23 11.93 -8.03 1.93
N TRP A 24 11.70 -9.27 1.53
CA TRP A 24 12.71 -10.33 1.60
C TRP A 24 13.96 -9.97 0.79
N TYR A 25 13.78 -9.40 -0.40
CA TYR A 25 14.86 -9.05 -1.31
C TYR A 25 15.66 -7.86 -0.75
N ILE A 26 14.99 -6.82 -0.26
CA ILE A 26 15.63 -5.65 0.37
C ILE A 26 16.40 -6.09 1.63
N ASN A 27 15.81 -6.93 2.47
CA ASN A 27 16.44 -7.46 3.67
C ASN A 27 17.72 -8.24 3.35
N SER A 28 17.76 -8.95 2.21
CA SER A 28 18.96 -9.68 1.75
C SER A 28 20.10 -8.77 1.29
N LEU A 29 19.80 -7.52 0.90
CA LEU A 29 20.78 -6.55 0.42
C LEU A 29 21.36 -5.67 1.52
N ILE A 30 20.74 -5.68 2.72
CA ILE A 30 21.14 -4.80 3.81
C ILE A 30 22.35 -5.35 4.55
N PHE A 31 23.32 -4.47 4.79
CA PHE A 31 24.49 -4.80 5.60
C PHE A 31 24.10 -4.98 7.07
N LYS A 32 24.81 -5.88 7.75
CA LYS A 32 24.49 -6.29 9.13
C LYS A 32 24.57 -5.12 10.11
N GLU A 33 25.45 -4.17 9.87
CA GLU A 33 25.68 -2.99 10.70
C GLU A 33 24.46 -2.05 10.71
N TYR A 34 23.72 -1.99 9.60
CA TYR A 34 22.54 -1.12 9.44
C TYR A 34 21.21 -1.83 9.70
N TYR A 35 21.26 -3.11 10.05
CA TYR A 35 20.07 -3.95 10.17
C TYR A 35 19.04 -3.43 11.18
N TYR A 36 19.49 -3.01 12.37
CA TYR A 36 18.59 -2.48 13.40
C TYR A 36 17.95 -1.14 13.00
N ALA A 37 18.70 -0.29 12.28
CA ALA A 37 18.16 0.95 11.76
C ALA A 37 17.09 0.67 10.70
N PHE A 38 17.35 -0.26 9.78
CA PHE A 38 16.36 -0.70 8.80
C PHE A 38 15.11 -1.27 9.48
N LEU A 39 15.27 -2.15 10.48
CA LEU A 39 14.15 -2.75 11.19
C LEU A 39 13.27 -1.70 11.88
N PHE A 40 13.90 -0.67 12.45
CA PHE A 40 13.16 0.47 13.04
C PHE A 40 12.32 1.20 11.98
N PHE A 41 12.92 1.59 10.85
CA PHE A 41 12.17 2.23 9.76
C PHE A 41 11.09 1.31 9.17
N PHE A 42 11.38 0.01 9.11
CA PHE A 42 10.46 -1.01 8.65
C PHE A 42 9.24 -1.16 9.56
N HIS A 43 9.35 -1.02 10.88
CA HIS A 43 8.13 -1.01 11.71
C HIS A 43 7.46 0.37 11.70
N PHE A 44 8.25 1.44 11.57
CA PHE A 44 7.75 2.80 11.66
C PHE A 44 6.95 3.24 10.41
N HIS A 45 7.29 2.74 9.22
CA HIS A 45 6.66 3.20 7.97
C HIS A 45 5.12 2.99 7.94
N VAL A 46 4.63 1.93 8.58
CA VAL A 46 3.19 1.61 8.61
C VAL A 46 2.38 2.72 9.29
N PHE A 47 2.97 3.40 10.29
CA PHE A 47 2.31 4.49 11.03
C PHE A 47 2.16 5.78 10.22
N PHE A 48 2.86 5.93 9.09
CA PHE A 48 2.73 7.10 8.24
C PHE A 48 1.51 7.06 7.31
N TYR A 49 0.96 5.88 7.01
CA TYR A 49 -0.22 5.75 6.16
C TYR A 49 -1.55 6.20 6.80
N PRO A 50 -1.83 5.95 8.11
CA PRO A 50 -3.07 6.38 8.75
C PRO A 50 -3.36 7.88 8.63
N ILE A 51 -2.37 8.73 8.87
CA ILE A 51 -2.54 10.18 8.99
C ILE A 51 -3.10 10.80 7.69
N PRO A 52 -2.45 10.68 6.52
CA PRO A 52 -2.96 11.26 5.29
C PRO A 52 -4.25 10.59 4.82
N LEU A 53 -4.42 9.30 5.09
CA LEU A 53 -5.61 8.56 4.68
C LEU A 53 -6.84 8.98 5.49
N LEU A 54 -6.67 9.22 6.80
CA LEU A 54 -7.73 9.69 7.69
C LEU A 54 -8.24 11.05 7.19
N PHE A 55 -7.36 12.02 6.95
CA PHE A 55 -7.76 13.33 6.43
C PHE A 55 -8.52 13.24 5.10
N ARG A 56 -8.15 12.30 4.21
CA ARG A 56 -8.80 12.10 2.92
C ARG A 56 -10.17 11.41 3.02
N LEU A 57 -10.37 10.52 4.00
CA LEU A 57 -11.53 9.63 4.11
C LEU A 57 -12.36 9.82 5.39
N MET A 58 -12.24 10.97 6.07
CA MET A 58 -12.93 11.22 7.35
C MET A 58 -14.45 10.97 7.31
N LYS A 59 -15.08 11.26 6.17
CA LYS A 59 -16.53 11.14 6.00
C LYS A 59 -17.00 9.72 5.65
N THR A 60 -16.09 8.79 5.40
CA THR A 60 -16.39 7.39 5.03
C THR A 60 -15.54 6.41 5.86
N PRO A 61 -15.85 6.25 7.17
CA PRO A 61 -15.02 5.50 8.10
C PRO A 61 -14.90 4.01 7.76
N LEU A 62 -15.92 3.40 7.15
CA LEU A 62 -15.89 2.00 6.75
C LEU A 62 -14.84 1.73 5.66
N ILE A 63 -14.81 2.59 4.64
CA ILE A 63 -13.84 2.51 3.53
C ILE A 63 -12.42 2.71 4.07
N TYR A 64 -12.25 3.70 4.97
CA TYR A 64 -10.98 3.92 5.65
C TYR A 64 -10.49 2.65 6.35
N LEU A 65 -11.32 2.02 7.18
CA LEU A 65 -10.95 0.79 7.88
C LEU A 65 -10.56 -0.33 6.92
N GLN A 66 -11.33 -0.53 5.84
CA GLN A 66 -11.02 -1.55 4.85
C GLN A 66 -9.65 -1.33 4.20
N ILE A 67 -9.35 -0.10 3.78
CA ILE A 67 -8.07 0.21 3.14
C ILE A 67 -6.91 0.08 4.14
N MET A 68 -7.11 0.48 5.39
CA MET A 68 -6.08 0.35 6.42
C MET A 68 -5.72 -1.10 6.70
N VAL A 69 -6.73 -1.98 6.72
CA VAL A 69 -6.50 -3.43 6.82
C VAL A 69 -5.75 -3.94 5.59
N ALA A 70 -6.17 -3.55 4.38
CA ALA A 70 -5.48 -3.96 3.15
C ALA A 70 -4.02 -3.49 3.11
N ILE A 71 -3.74 -2.24 3.51
CA ILE A 71 -2.37 -1.69 3.61
C ILE A 71 -1.54 -2.50 4.60
N THR A 72 -2.10 -2.83 5.77
CA THR A 72 -1.40 -3.61 6.81
C THR A 72 -1.02 -4.99 6.30
N LEU A 73 -1.93 -5.68 5.59
CA LEU A 73 -1.68 -7.01 5.01
C LEU A 73 -0.66 -6.99 3.87
N ILE A 74 -0.69 -5.95 3.02
CA ILE A 74 0.26 -5.79 1.91
C ILE A 74 1.69 -5.56 2.44
N PHE A 75 1.83 -4.77 3.50
CA PHE A 75 3.13 -4.46 4.09
C PHE A 75 3.61 -5.48 5.12
N GLU A 76 2.83 -6.54 5.37
CA GLU A 76 3.26 -7.61 6.26
C GLU A 76 4.49 -8.33 5.66
N PRO A 77 5.59 -8.49 6.43
CA PRO A 77 6.83 -9.05 5.90
C PRO A 77 6.68 -10.49 5.42
N ASN A 78 5.75 -11.25 6.00
CA ASN A 78 5.47 -12.66 5.67
C ASN A 78 4.06 -12.84 5.12
N ILE A 79 3.72 -12.09 4.07
CA ILE A 79 2.41 -12.22 3.43
C ILE A 79 2.17 -13.66 2.93
N THR A 80 0.98 -14.16 3.21
CA THR A 80 0.50 -15.48 2.79
C THR A 80 -0.53 -15.33 1.67
N ILE A 81 -0.86 -16.45 1.00
CA ILE A 81 -1.92 -16.48 -0.01
C ILE A 81 -3.28 -16.08 0.61
N ASN A 82 -3.50 -16.43 1.87
CA ASN A 82 -4.73 -16.11 2.59
C ASN A 82 -4.90 -14.59 2.76
N ASP A 83 -3.81 -13.87 3.02
CA ASP A 83 -3.84 -12.41 3.20
C ASP A 83 -4.21 -11.69 1.89
N VAL A 84 -3.72 -12.22 0.75
CA VAL A 84 -4.09 -11.74 -0.59
C VAL A 84 -5.57 -12.00 -0.87
N VAL A 85 -6.07 -13.20 -0.56
CA VAL A 85 -7.49 -13.56 -0.73
C VAL A 85 -8.37 -12.70 0.17
N TYR A 86 -7.95 -12.44 1.41
CA TYR A 86 -8.68 -11.59 2.34
C TYR A 86 -8.74 -10.14 1.84
N CYS A 87 -7.63 -9.59 1.33
CA CYS A 87 -7.62 -8.28 0.67
C CYS A 87 -8.62 -8.22 -0.49
N LEU A 88 -8.69 -9.26 -1.32
CA LEU A 88 -9.62 -9.35 -2.44
C LEU A 88 -11.08 -9.42 -1.99
N LEU A 89 -11.36 -10.22 -0.96
CA LEU A 89 -12.69 -10.37 -0.40
C LEU A 89 -13.19 -9.04 0.18
N LEU A 90 -12.31 -8.32 0.88
CA LEU A 90 -12.60 -7.01 1.44
C LEU A 90 -12.98 -5.99 0.35
N MET A 91 -12.28 -6.00 -0.79
CA MET A 91 -12.61 -5.16 -1.94
C MET A 91 -13.91 -5.60 -2.64
N SER A 92 -14.32 -6.85 -2.50
CA SER A 92 -15.53 -7.40 -3.13
C SER A 92 -16.82 -7.13 -2.35
N ILE A 93 -16.76 -6.61 -1.12
CA ILE A 93 -17.94 -6.37 -0.27
C ILE A 93 -18.95 -5.43 -0.95
N ASP A 94 -18.47 -4.40 -1.65
CA ASP A 94 -19.31 -3.45 -2.40
C ASP A 94 -19.40 -3.84 -3.89
N TYR A 95 -19.85 -5.07 -4.15
CA TYR A 95 -19.83 -5.73 -5.46
C TYR A 95 -20.39 -4.87 -6.60
N GLU A 96 -21.55 -4.24 -6.43
CA GLU A 96 -22.26 -3.52 -7.50
C GLU A 96 -21.49 -2.30 -8.03
N LYS A 97 -20.81 -1.56 -7.15
CA LYS A 97 -20.05 -0.36 -7.56
C LYS A 97 -18.66 -0.70 -8.06
N THR A 98 -18.08 -1.79 -7.55
CA THR A 98 -16.67 -2.10 -7.70
C THR A 98 -16.41 -3.05 -8.87
N LEU A 99 -17.14 -4.15 -8.96
CA LEU A 99 -16.91 -5.23 -9.95
C LEU A 99 -17.56 -4.96 -11.31
N CYS A 100 -18.68 -4.23 -11.35
CA CYS A 100 -19.29 -3.82 -12.61
C CYS A 100 -18.47 -2.78 -13.39
N ASN A 101 -17.46 -2.18 -12.76
CA ASN A 101 -16.63 -1.19 -13.42
C ASN A 101 -15.53 -1.89 -14.25
N VAL A 102 -15.63 -1.80 -15.59
CA VAL A 102 -14.66 -2.32 -16.57
C VAL A 102 -13.18 -2.11 -16.18
N PRO A 103 -12.74 -0.94 -15.70
CA PRO A 103 -11.36 -0.73 -15.23
C PRO A 103 -10.94 -1.62 -14.05
N PHE A 104 -11.83 -1.93 -13.10
CA PHE A 104 -11.49 -2.77 -11.94
C PHE A 104 -11.25 -4.22 -12.36
N ALA A 105 -12.16 -4.79 -13.16
CA ALA A 105 -12.02 -6.14 -13.69
C ALA A 105 -10.71 -6.29 -14.48
N LYS A 106 -10.35 -5.28 -15.29
CA LYS A 106 -9.06 -5.24 -16.01
C LYS A 106 -7.86 -5.26 -15.05
N LEU A 107 -7.86 -4.42 -14.01
CA LEU A 107 -6.78 -4.37 -13.02
C LEU A 107 -6.65 -5.70 -12.26
N PHE A 108 -7.78 -6.31 -11.90
CA PHE A 108 -7.82 -7.60 -11.24
C PHE A 108 -7.24 -8.73 -12.11
N MET A 109 -7.61 -8.79 -13.40
CA MET A 109 -7.03 -9.76 -14.33
C MET A 109 -5.52 -9.58 -14.50
N ILE A 110 -5.04 -8.33 -14.57
CA ILE A 110 -3.60 -8.03 -14.63
C ILE A 110 -2.89 -8.44 -13.34
N MET A 111 -3.53 -8.29 -12.19
CA MET A 111 -2.96 -8.73 -10.91
C MET A 111 -2.81 -10.26 -10.86
N LEU A 112 -3.83 -11.00 -11.32
CA LEU A 112 -3.78 -12.47 -11.39
C LEU A 112 -2.67 -12.96 -12.33
N THR A 113 -2.50 -12.34 -13.49
CA THR A 113 -1.39 -12.69 -14.40
C THR A 113 -0.03 -12.35 -13.79
N GLY A 114 0.09 -11.23 -13.07
CA GLY A 114 1.29 -10.86 -12.31
C GLY A 114 1.68 -11.93 -11.27
N LEU A 115 0.71 -12.40 -10.48
CA LEU A 115 0.92 -13.48 -9.50
C LEU A 115 1.34 -14.79 -10.17
N GLY A 116 0.74 -15.14 -11.31
CA GLY A 116 1.14 -16.31 -12.09
C GLY A 116 2.60 -16.21 -12.59
N LEU A 117 3.00 -15.04 -13.10
CA LEU A 117 4.37 -14.78 -13.53
C LEU A 117 5.38 -14.84 -12.38
N PHE A 118 5.00 -14.36 -11.20
CA PHE A 118 5.81 -14.51 -9.98
C PHE A 118 6.06 -15.98 -9.64
N CYS A 119 5.03 -16.83 -9.67
CA CYS A 119 5.20 -18.27 -9.41
C CYS A 119 6.12 -18.95 -10.46
N VAL A 120 5.94 -18.61 -11.73
CA VAL A 120 6.77 -19.16 -12.82
C VAL A 120 8.23 -18.75 -12.66
N THR A 121 8.48 -17.48 -12.39
CA THR A 121 9.86 -16.94 -12.24
C THR A 121 10.53 -17.47 -10.98
N THR A 122 9.79 -17.66 -9.89
CA THR A 122 10.29 -18.30 -8.67
C THR A 122 10.70 -19.76 -8.93
N ASN A 123 9.90 -20.50 -9.70
CA ASN A 123 10.24 -21.87 -10.09
C ASN A 123 11.49 -21.92 -11.00
N LEU A 124 11.59 -20.98 -11.96
CA LEU A 124 12.77 -20.84 -12.82
C LEU A 124 14.05 -20.55 -12.03
N TRP A 125 13.96 -19.72 -11.00
CA TRP A 125 15.09 -19.39 -10.14
C TRP A 125 15.47 -20.55 -9.21
N LEU A 126 14.52 -21.09 -8.43
CA LEU A 126 14.83 -22.06 -7.38
C LEU A 126 15.06 -23.49 -7.88
N HIS A 127 14.31 -23.94 -8.89
CA HIS A 127 14.37 -25.35 -9.33
C HIS A 127 15.16 -25.52 -10.62
N LYS A 128 15.00 -24.59 -11.58
CA LYS A 128 15.63 -24.73 -12.90
C LYS A 128 16.96 -23.99 -13.01
N ASN A 129 17.31 -23.12 -12.05
CA ASN A 129 18.51 -22.28 -12.05
C ASN A 129 18.73 -21.50 -13.36
N THR A 130 17.67 -21.22 -14.12
CA THR A 130 17.73 -20.48 -15.40
C THR A 130 17.43 -18.99 -15.23
N ALA A 131 16.93 -18.59 -14.07
CA ALA A 131 16.66 -17.21 -13.71
C ALA A 131 17.36 -16.83 -12.40
N ASN A 132 17.50 -15.53 -12.15
CA ASN A 132 18.06 -14.95 -10.92
C ASN A 132 16.95 -14.34 -10.05
N ALA A 133 17.21 -14.16 -8.76
CA ALA A 133 16.36 -13.49 -7.77
C ALA A 133 15.83 -12.12 -8.25
N ASN A 134 16.64 -11.38 -9.03
CA ASN A 134 16.27 -10.08 -9.57
C ASN A 134 15.02 -10.14 -10.47
N TYR A 135 14.85 -11.22 -11.25
CA TYR A 135 13.66 -11.39 -12.08
C TYR A 135 12.41 -11.60 -11.22
N VAL A 136 12.52 -12.44 -10.19
CA VAL A 136 11.43 -12.68 -9.24
C VAL A 136 11.01 -11.38 -8.57
N TYR A 137 11.99 -10.60 -8.09
CA TYR A 137 11.74 -9.32 -7.43
C TYR A 137 11.09 -8.28 -8.38
N ALA A 138 11.48 -8.23 -9.66
CA ALA A 138 10.88 -7.32 -10.63
C ALA A 138 9.38 -7.60 -10.87
N TYR A 139 9.00 -8.87 -11.04
CA TYR A 139 7.58 -9.24 -11.20
C TYR A 139 6.78 -9.05 -9.91
N GLN A 140 7.44 -9.18 -8.75
CA GLN A 140 6.82 -8.89 -7.47
C GLN A 140 6.52 -7.40 -7.32
N LEU A 141 7.50 -6.52 -7.61
CA LEU A 141 7.29 -5.07 -7.66
C LEU A 141 6.16 -4.69 -8.61
N LEU A 142 6.10 -5.30 -9.80
CA LEU A 142 5.01 -5.07 -10.75
C LEU A 142 3.65 -5.40 -10.12
N THR A 143 3.53 -6.57 -9.48
CA THR A 143 2.30 -7.02 -8.84
C THR A 143 1.86 -6.06 -7.72
N PHE A 144 2.78 -5.62 -6.86
CA PHE A 144 2.49 -4.64 -5.81
C PHE A 144 2.06 -3.27 -6.37
N ASN A 145 2.68 -2.81 -7.47
CA ASN A 145 2.24 -1.58 -8.15
C ASN A 145 0.82 -1.70 -8.71
N ILE A 146 0.44 -2.87 -9.22
CA ILE A 146 -0.94 -3.12 -9.67
C ILE A 146 -1.89 -3.09 -8.47
N ILE A 147 -1.56 -3.74 -7.36
CA ILE A 147 -2.38 -3.76 -6.14
C ILE A 147 -2.63 -2.33 -5.62
N THR A 148 -1.58 -1.50 -5.53
CA THR A 148 -1.72 -0.10 -5.10
C THR A 148 -2.60 0.73 -6.05
N ASN A 149 -2.49 0.50 -7.36
CA ASN A 149 -3.39 1.11 -8.35
C ASN A 149 -4.83 0.65 -8.18
N THR A 150 -5.06 -0.64 -7.90
CA THR A 150 -6.38 -1.19 -7.60
C THR A 150 -6.97 -0.57 -6.34
N LEU A 151 -6.19 -0.40 -5.27
CA LEU A 151 -6.63 0.28 -4.05
C LEU A 151 -6.95 1.76 -4.30
N ASN A 152 -6.14 2.48 -5.08
CA ASN A 152 -6.42 3.87 -5.41
C ASN A 152 -7.68 4.01 -6.28
N PHE A 153 -7.89 3.07 -7.20
CA PHE A 153 -9.10 2.98 -7.99
C PHE A 153 -10.32 2.70 -7.10
N TYR A 154 -10.21 1.73 -6.18
CA TYR A 154 -11.23 1.39 -5.19
C TYR A 154 -11.64 2.60 -4.37
N ILE A 155 -10.67 3.37 -3.85
CA ILE A 155 -10.94 4.62 -3.13
C ILE A 155 -11.75 5.57 -4.01
N LYS A 156 -11.32 5.82 -5.24
CA LYS A 156 -11.98 6.80 -6.14
C LYS A 156 -13.41 6.42 -6.48
N VAL A 157 -13.68 5.13 -6.70
CA VAL A 157 -15.02 4.65 -7.03
C VAL A 157 -15.95 4.73 -5.82
N GLN A 158 -15.45 4.40 -4.63
CA GLN A 158 -16.29 4.28 -3.44
C GLN A 158 -16.50 5.63 -2.73
N THR A 159 -15.58 6.59 -2.86
CA THR A 159 -15.76 7.94 -2.32
C THR A 159 -16.69 8.79 -3.18
N PRO A 160 -17.68 9.49 -2.60
CA PRO A 160 -18.51 10.42 -3.36
C PRO A 160 -17.68 11.58 -3.91
N ILE A 161 -18.01 12.03 -5.12
CA ILE A 161 -17.28 13.04 -5.91
C ILE A 161 -17.04 14.32 -5.11
N MET A 162 -18.04 14.75 -4.32
CA MET A 162 -17.96 15.94 -3.46
C MET A 162 -16.78 15.88 -2.47
N GLN A 163 -16.46 14.70 -1.92
CA GLN A 163 -15.34 14.54 -0.97
C GLN A 163 -13.98 14.51 -1.68
N LEU A 164 -13.94 13.93 -2.89
CA LEU A 164 -12.73 13.95 -3.74
C LEU A 164 -12.38 15.37 -4.20
N GLU A 165 -13.37 16.24 -4.37
CA GLU A 165 -13.20 17.64 -4.75
C GLU A 165 -12.75 18.52 -3.57
N GLU A 166 -13.26 18.26 -2.35
CA GLU A 166 -12.79 18.93 -1.13
C GLU A 166 -11.30 18.66 -0.85
N GLY A 167 -10.82 17.44 -1.09
CA GLY A 167 -9.38 17.12 -0.96
C GLY A 167 -8.49 17.89 -1.95
N LYS A 168 -9.03 18.28 -3.11
CA LYS A 168 -8.34 19.13 -4.10
C LYS A 168 -8.47 20.62 -3.78
N SER A 169 -9.55 21.03 -3.11
CA SER A 169 -9.82 22.44 -2.80
C SER A 169 -8.90 23.02 -1.73
N PHE A 170 -8.32 22.19 -0.85
CA PHE A 170 -7.24 22.64 0.07
C PHE A 170 -5.99 23.13 -0.68
N VAL A 171 -5.69 22.59 -1.86
CA VAL A 171 -4.58 23.06 -2.72
C VAL A 171 -5.00 24.24 -3.60
N VAL A 172 -6.29 24.35 -3.94
CA VAL A 172 -6.85 25.45 -4.75
C VAL A 172 -7.29 26.68 -3.92
N SER A 173 -7.17 26.62 -2.59
CA SER A 173 -7.25 27.83 -1.74
C SER A 173 -6.00 28.72 -1.82
N LYS A 174 -5.07 28.49 -2.75
CA LYS A 174 -3.97 29.43 -3.02
C LYS A 174 -4.43 30.70 -3.74
N ASN A 175 -5.68 30.74 -4.23
CA ASN A 175 -6.29 31.91 -4.87
C ASN A 175 -7.61 32.31 -4.20
N ARG A 176 -7.51 32.96 -3.02
CA ARG A 176 -8.38 34.06 -2.55
C ARG A 176 -8.14 34.31 -1.05
N LYS A 177 -7.21 35.22 -0.75
CA LYS A 177 -7.16 36.12 0.44
C LYS A 177 -5.81 36.85 0.56
N LYS A 178 -5.19 37.24 -0.55
CA LYS A 178 -4.09 38.22 -0.55
C LYS A 178 -4.55 39.65 -0.86
N LEU A 179 -5.83 39.85 -1.16
CA LEU A 179 -6.48 41.16 -1.30
C LEU A 179 -7.43 41.35 -0.12
N ASN A 180 -7.36 42.48 0.57
CA ASN A 180 -8.22 42.96 1.67
C ASN A 180 -7.63 42.96 3.09
N PHE A 181 -6.63 42.14 3.46
CA PHE A 181 -6.08 42.23 4.84
C PHE A 181 -5.18 43.46 5.03
N LEU A 182 -4.41 43.83 4.00
CA LEU A 182 -3.57 45.04 4.01
C LEU A 182 -4.38 46.33 3.84
N GLU A 183 -5.51 46.29 3.12
CA GLU A 183 -6.44 47.43 3.04
C GLU A 183 -7.25 47.60 4.33
N ALA A 184 -7.75 46.51 4.92
CA ALA A 184 -8.44 46.57 6.21
C ALA A 184 -7.53 47.07 7.34
N LEU A 185 -6.25 46.68 7.36
CA LEU A 185 -5.28 47.21 8.32
C LEU A 185 -5.01 48.71 8.10
N LYS A 186 -4.98 49.16 6.85
CA LYS A 186 -4.71 50.56 6.50
C LYS A 186 -5.88 51.48 6.86
N GLU A 187 -7.12 51.01 6.75
CA GLU A 187 -8.32 51.73 7.21
C GLU A 187 -8.44 51.77 8.74
N THR A 188 -7.96 50.75 9.46
CA THR A 188 -7.96 50.78 10.94
C THR A 188 -6.83 51.60 11.57
N LEU A 189 -5.82 51.99 10.78
CA LEU A 189 -4.63 52.71 11.24
C LEU A 189 -4.56 54.18 10.78
N SER A 190 -5.53 54.67 9.99
CA SER A 190 -5.70 56.10 9.66
C SER A 190 -6.86 56.72 10.42
#